data_AF-R5J606-F1
#
_entry.id   AF-R5J606-F1
#
_cell.length_a   1.000
_cell.length_b   1.000
_cell.length_c   1.000
_cell.angle_alpha   90.00
_cell.angle_beta   90.00
_cell.angle_gamma   90.00
#
_symmetry.space_group_name_H-M   'P 1'
#
loop_
_entity.id
_entity.type
_entity.pdbx_description
1 polymer ?
#
loop_
_entity_poly.entity_id
_entity_poly.type
_entity_poly.pdbx_seq_one_letter_code
_entity_poly.pdbx_strand_id
1 'polypeptide(L)'
;MGYLITFTRFVDDEMNNVLVLVDSLADWKPYSKTNSILTVSDYLKYKPQGKDRKLVINLSNDYSYNSEGYYSSLLAQTRGHKVIPIVDIINKVEAGTGIRMDSNLQKICYQWIQKNNIRENIWYLNVYFGTCKEKGVERIARFIFENYHAPL
;
A
#
# COMPACT_ATOMS: atom_id res chain seq x y z
N MET A 1 -0.02 0.44 -42.34
CA MET A 1 -1.28 0.89 -41.70
C MET A 1 -1.83 -0.28 -40.89
N GLY A 2 -1.92 -0.16 -39.56
CA GLY A 2 -2.43 -1.26 -38.73
C GLY A 2 -2.23 -0.99 -37.24
N TYR A 3 -2.87 0.07 -36.73
CA TYR A 3 -2.99 0.27 -35.29
C TYR A 3 -4.00 -0.75 -34.75
N LEU A 4 -3.52 -1.79 -34.07
CA LEU A 4 -4.39 -2.59 -33.20
C LEU A 4 -4.34 -1.95 -31.81
N ILE A 5 -5.19 -0.93 -31.62
CA ILE A 5 -5.52 -0.44 -30.29
C ILE A 5 -6.70 -1.30 -29.82
N THR A 6 -6.42 -2.35 -29.06
CA THR A 6 -7.47 -3.12 -28.40
C THR A 6 -7.81 -2.42 -27.07
N PHE A 7 -8.74 -1.46 -27.13
CA PHE A 7 -9.46 -0.98 -25.95
C PHE A 7 -10.76 -1.77 -25.80
N THR A 8 -10.83 -2.67 -24.83
CA THR A 8 -12.08 -3.15 -24.23
C THR A 8 -11.70 -3.88 -22.95
N ARG A 9 -12.10 -3.41 -21.75
CA ARG A 9 -13.48 -3.43 -21.29
C ARG A 9 -13.69 -2.35 -20.23
N PHE A 10 -14.56 -1.38 -20.52
CA PHE A 10 -15.29 -0.64 -19.49
C PHE A 10 -16.49 -1.52 -19.10
N VAL A 11 -16.64 -1.78 -17.80
CA VAL A 11 -17.91 -2.22 -17.21
C VAL A 11 -18.07 -1.40 -15.94
N ASP A 12 -18.99 -0.44 -16.01
CA ASP A 12 -19.60 0.18 -14.84
C ASP A 12 -20.27 -0.91 -14.02
N ASP A 13 -19.95 -0.97 -12.73
CA ASP A 13 -20.80 -1.61 -11.73
C ASP A 13 -20.67 -0.81 -10.43
N GLU A 14 -21.82 -0.36 -9.93
CA GLU A 14 -21.95 0.50 -8.78
C GLU A 14 -21.36 -0.16 -7.51
N MET A 15 -20.82 0.68 -6.61
CA MET A 15 -20.32 0.33 -5.27
C MET A 15 -19.04 -0.53 -5.19
N ASN A 16 -17.93 -0.02 -5.72
CA ASN A 16 -16.68 -0.19 -4.96
C ASN A 16 -15.97 1.15 -4.79
N ASN A 17 -16.11 1.70 -3.59
CA ASN A 17 -15.36 2.85 -3.12
C ASN A 17 -13.86 2.55 -2.96
N VAL A 18 -13.41 1.32 -3.23
CA VAL A 18 -12.00 0.91 -3.14
C VAL A 18 -11.48 0.56 -4.52
N LEU A 19 -10.29 1.06 -4.86
CA LEU A 19 -9.53 0.74 -6.07
C LEU A 19 -8.15 0.26 -5.65
N VAL A 20 -7.77 -0.94 -6.05
CA VAL A 20 -6.45 -1.51 -5.78
C VAL A 20 -5.57 -1.32 -7.01
N LEU A 21 -4.37 -0.77 -6.83
CA LEU A 21 -3.37 -0.63 -7.89
C LEU A 21 -2.28 -1.69 -7.71
N VAL A 22 -1.93 -2.37 -8.80
CA VAL A 22 -0.87 -3.39 -8.85
C VAL A 22 0.03 -3.17 -10.07
N ASP A 23 1.29 -3.59 -10.01
CA ASP A 23 2.17 -3.46 -11.18
C ASP A 23 1.77 -4.45 -12.29
N SER A 24 1.37 -5.66 -11.92
CA SER A 24 0.91 -6.70 -12.84
C SER A 24 -0.38 -7.34 -12.34
N LEU A 25 -1.37 -7.43 -13.23
CA LEU A 25 -2.62 -8.16 -12.94
C LEU A 25 -2.36 -9.65 -12.64
N ALA A 26 -1.24 -10.21 -13.14
CA ALA A 26 -0.89 -11.60 -12.88
C ALA A 26 -0.65 -11.89 -11.39
N ASP A 27 -0.11 -10.92 -10.66
CA ASP A 27 0.18 -11.03 -9.22
C ASP A 27 -1.11 -11.16 -8.40
N TRP A 28 -2.21 -10.64 -8.95
CA TRP A 28 -3.53 -10.66 -8.32
C TRP A 28 -4.44 -11.80 -8.78
N LYS A 29 -4.15 -12.45 -9.91
CA LYS A 29 -4.96 -13.55 -10.48
C LYS A 29 -5.37 -14.65 -9.48
N PRO A 30 -4.56 -15.02 -8.46
CA PRO A 30 -4.97 -16.04 -7.50
C PRO A 30 -6.07 -15.59 -6.52
N TYR A 31 -6.31 -14.28 -6.35
CA TYR A 31 -6.95 -13.75 -5.16
C TYR A 31 -8.34 -13.13 -5.36
N SER A 32 -8.80 -12.78 -6.58
CA SER A 32 -10.19 -12.30 -6.79
C SER A 32 -10.63 -12.10 -8.25
N LYS A 33 -11.94 -12.22 -8.52
CA LYS A 33 -12.65 -11.75 -9.73
C LYS A 33 -13.30 -10.36 -9.55
N THR A 34 -12.76 -9.49 -8.70
CA THR A 34 -13.33 -8.15 -8.44
C THR A 34 -12.91 -7.15 -9.52
N ASN A 35 -13.84 -6.32 -9.99
CA ASN A 35 -13.58 -5.25 -10.98
C ASN A 35 -12.84 -4.03 -10.40
N SER A 36 -12.28 -4.14 -9.20
CA SER A 36 -11.70 -3.04 -8.43
C SER A 36 -10.18 -3.05 -8.40
N ILE A 37 -9.56 -3.69 -9.39
CA ILE A 37 -8.11 -3.75 -9.56
C ILE A 37 -7.76 -3.10 -10.88
N LEU A 38 -6.72 -2.27 -10.89
CA LEU A 38 -6.19 -1.63 -12.06
C LEU A 38 -4.67 -1.71 -12.02
N THR A 39 -4.01 -1.71 -13.18
CA THR A 39 -2.55 -1.55 -13.15
C THR A 39 -2.17 -0.12 -12.78
N VAL A 40 -1.02 0.07 -12.17
CA VAL A 40 -0.45 1.39 -11.88
C VAL A 40 -0.32 2.21 -13.17
N SER A 41 0.23 1.60 -14.23
CA SER A 41 0.38 2.25 -15.54
C SER A 41 -0.96 2.65 -16.17
N ASP A 42 -2.00 1.81 -16.06
CA ASP A 42 -3.34 2.16 -16.56
C ASP A 42 -3.96 3.30 -15.74
N TYR A 43 -3.78 3.31 -14.42
CA TYR A 43 -4.30 4.36 -13.55
C TYR A 43 -3.71 5.75 -13.86
N LEU A 44 -2.43 5.80 -14.22
CA LEU A 44 -1.74 7.03 -14.66
C LEU A 44 -2.30 7.58 -15.97
N LYS A 45 -2.62 6.69 -16.92
CA LYS A 45 -3.15 7.06 -18.25
C LYS A 45 -4.65 7.37 -18.20
N TYR A 46 -5.37 6.75 -17.27
CA TYR A 46 -6.82 6.88 -17.13
C TYR A 46 -7.22 8.32 -16.79
N LYS A 47 -8.28 8.83 -17.42
CA LYS A 47 -8.93 10.10 -17.03
C LYS A 47 -10.32 9.79 -16.49
N PRO A 48 -10.58 10.00 -15.18
CA PRO A 48 -11.90 9.73 -14.63
C PRO A 48 -12.96 10.64 -15.27
N GLN A 49 -14.08 10.04 -15.64
CA GLN A 49 -15.30 10.78 -16.01
C GLN A 49 -16.08 11.06 -14.72
N GLY A 50 -15.84 12.22 -14.09
CA GLY A 50 -16.58 12.66 -12.90
C GLY A 50 -15.73 12.86 -11.64
N LYS A 51 -16.39 13.17 -10.52
CA LYS A 51 -15.79 13.49 -9.22
C LYS A 51 -15.93 12.36 -8.19
N ASP A 52 -15.87 11.11 -8.63
CA ASP A 52 -16.01 9.97 -7.72
C ASP A 52 -14.80 9.87 -6.78
N ARG A 53 -15.06 10.04 -5.48
CA ARG A 53 -14.04 9.87 -4.45
C ARG A 53 -13.85 8.38 -4.19
N LYS A 54 -12.66 7.87 -4.51
CA LYS A 54 -12.26 6.49 -4.22
C LYS A 54 -11.23 6.43 -3.09
N LEU A 55 -11.16 5.29 -2.42
CA LEU A 55 -10.04 4.84 -1.62
C LEU A 55 -9.11 4.03 -2.54
N VAL A 56 -7.95 4.57 -2.84
CA VAL A 56 -6.93 3.92 -3.65
C VAL A 56 -5.96 3.21 -2.71
N ILE A 57 -5.84 1.90 -2.86
CA ILE A 57 -4.81 1.10 -2.19
C ILE A 57 -3.74 0.84 -3.24
N ASN A 58 -2.62 1.53 -3.12
CA ASN A 58 -1.48 1.34 -4.00
C ASN A 58 -0.64 0.19 -3.43
N LEU A 59 -0.41 -0.85 -4.23
CA LEU A 59 0.43 -2.01 -3.91
C LEU A 59 1.57 -2.14 -4.93
N SER A 60 2.09 -1.00 -5.39
CA SER A 60 3.30 -0.97 -6.23
C SER A 60 4.48 -1.57 -5.47
N ASN A 61 5.38 -2.22 -6.18
CA ASN A 61 6.63 -2.75 -5.62
C ASN A 61 7.68 -1.64 -5.40
N ASP A 62 7.55 -0.53 -6.13
CA ASP A 62 8.47 0.62 -6.05
C ASP A 62 7.70 1.91 -5.79
N TYR A 63 8.17 2.66 -4.80
CA TYR A 63 7.65 3.98 -4.40
C TYR A 63 8.70 5.09 -4.52
N SER A 64 9.86 4.79 -5.11
CA SER A 64 10.94 5.77 -5.25
C SER A 64 10.52 7.01 -6.01
N TYR A 65 11.20 8.13 -5.76
CA TYR A 65 10.93 9.36 -6.52
C TYR A 65 11.04 9.10 -8.03
N ASN A 66 10.06 9.57 -8.79
CA ASN A 66 9.83 9.32 -10.22
C ASN A 66 9.33 7.91 -10.60
N SER A 67 9.08 7.01 -9.66
CA SER A 67 8.43 5.72 -9.95
C SER A 67 6.95 5.89 -10.33
N GLU A 68 6.39 4.91 -11.05
CA GLU A 68 4.96 4.89 -11.35
C GLU A 68 4.11 4.80 -10.08
N GLY A 69 4.59 4.08 -9.06
CA GLY A 69 3.92 3.95 -7.76
C GLY A 69 3.83 5.29 -7.03
N TYR A 70 4.93 6.05 -6.97
CA TYR A 70 4.95 7.41 -6.41
C TYR A 70 3.95 8.33 -7.12
N TYR A 71 4.01 8.38 -8.45
CA TYR A 71 3.13 9.25 -9.23
C TYR A 71 1.66 8.84 -9.14
N SER A 72 1.35 7.56 -8.99
CA SER A 72 -0.02 7.09 -8.82
C SER A 72 -0.62 7.56 -7.50
N SER A 73 0.16 7.54 -6.42
CA SER A 73 -0.27 8.12 -5.14
C SER A 73 -0.47 9.64 -5.24
N LEU A 74 0.44 10.37 -5.89
CA LEU A 74 0.29 11.81 -6.13
C LEU A 74 -0.96 12.13 -6.96
N LEU A 75 -1.17 11.38 -8.04
CA LEU A 75 -2.31 11.55 -8.93
C LEU A 75 -3.64 11.24 -8.22
N ALA A 76 -3.68 10.22 -7.36
CA ALA A 76 -4.84 9.95 -6.52
C ALA A 76 -5.17 11.11 -5.58
N GLN A 77 -4.18 11.71 -4.92
CA GLN A 77 -4.38 12.87 -4.05
C GLN A 77 -4.91 14.09 -4.82
N THR A 78 -4.33 14.39 -6.00
CA THR A 78 -4.80 15.51 -6.84
C THR A 78 -6.22 15.32 -7.37
N ARG A 79 -6.67 14.07 -7.54
CA ARG A 79 -8.06 13.70 -7.87
C ARG A 79 -9.02 13.80 -6.68
N GLY A 80 -8.52 14.06 -5.47
CA GLY A 80 -9.32 14.06 -4.24
C GLY A 80 -9.70 12.65 -3.76
N HIS A 81 -9.03 11.61 -4.25
CA HIS A 81 -9.13 10.26 -3.71
C HIS A 81 -8.39 10.19 -2.37
N LYS A 82 -8.87 9.33 -1.46
CA LYS A 82 -8.03 8.87 -0.34
C LYS A 82 -7.07 7.85 -0.92
N VAL A 83 -5.78 7.91 -0.59
CA VAL A 83 -4.80 6.92 -1.07
C VAL A 83 -3.94 6.40 0.07
N ILE A 84 -3.54 5.14 -0.01
CA ILE A 84 -2.64 4.49 0.93
C ILE A 84 -1.56 3.77 0.10
N PRO A 85 -0.27 4.13 0.23
CA PRO A 85 0.25 5.27 0.99
C PRO A 85 0.05 6.62 0.30
N ILE A 86 -0.08 7.69 1.10
CA ILE A 86 0.03 9.07 0.61
C ILE A 86 1.49 9.45 0.37
N VAL A 87 1.74 10.43 -0.52
CA VAL A 87 3.11 10.88 -0.86
C VAL A 87 3.92 11.31 0.37
N ASP A 88 3.29 11.96 1.34
CA ASP A 88 3.96 12.37 2.58
C ASP A 88 4.49 11.16 3.37
N ILE A 89 3.75 10.05 3.39
CA ILE A 89 4.18 8.81 4.06
C ILE A 89 5.31 8.16 3.28
N ILE A 90 5.23 8.11 1.94
CA ILE A 90 6.31 7.60 1.08
C ILE A 90 7.60 8.36 1.39
N ASN A 91 7.58 9.69 1.30
CA ASN A 91 8.74 10.54 1.55
C ASN A 91 9.28 10.39 2.98
N LYS A 92 8.39 10.26 3.98
CA LYS A 92 8.77 10.07 5.38
C LYS A 92 9.52 8.74 5.60
N VAL A 93 9.07 7.66 4.94
CA VAL A 93 9.72 6.35 4.99
C VAL A 93 11.07 6.39 4.28
N GLU A 94 11.14 6.95 3.06
CA GLU A 94 12.39 7.07 2.30
C GLU A 94 13.45 7.91 3.01
N ALA A 95 13.05 8.99 3.67
CA ALA A 95 13.96 9.85 4.43
C ALA A 95 14.56 9.16 5.67
N GLY A 96 14.13 7.92 5.99
CA GLY A 96 14.61 7.19 7.17
C GLY A 96 14.26 7.91 8.47
N THR A 97 13.24 8.77 8.47
CA THR A 97 12.74 9.45 9.68
C THR A 97 12.02 8.41 10.55
N GLY A 98 12.80 7.58 11.21
CA GLY A 98 12.31 6.44 11.99
C GLY A 98 11.35 6.88 13.09
N ILE A 99 10.29 6.10 13.30
CA ILE A 99 9.40 6.28 14.44
C ILE A 99 10.06 5.78 15.71
N ARG A 100 9.97 6.58 16.77
CA ARG A 100 10.45 6.17 18.09
C ARG A 100 9.33 5.47 18.85
N MET A 101 9.50 4.19 19.14
CA MET A 101 8.63 3.47 20.06
C MET A 101 8.76 4.03 21.47
N ASP A 102 7.63 4.14 22.19
CA ASP A 102 7.62 4.44 23.61
C ASP A 102 8.22 3.28 24.44
N SER A 103 8.43 3.50 25.73
CA SER A 103 9.02 2.50 26.63
C SER A 103 8.19 1.22 26.75
N ASN A 104 6.86 1.32 26.58
CA ASN A 104 5.94 0.20 26.68
C ASN A 104 6.06 -0.73 25.45
N LEU A 105 6.06 -0.16 24.25
CA LEU A 105 6.25 -0.88 22.99
C LEU A 105 7.65 -1.47 22.91
N GLN A 106 8.68 -0.75 23.37
CA GLN A 106 10.03 -1.30 23.49
C GLN A 106 10.08 -2.54 24.40
N LYS A 107 9.40 -2.49 25.55
CA LYS A 107 9.32 -3.63 26.47
C LYS A 107 8.61 -4.82 25.84
N ILE A 108 7.50 -4.60 25.14
CA ILE A 108 6.77 -5.64 24.40
C ILE A 108 7.69 -6.29 23.36
N CYS A 109 8.39 -5.48 22.57
CA CYS A 109 9.33 -5.93 21.55
C CYS A 109 10.43 -6.81 22.16
N TYR A 110 11.09 -6.33 23.21
CA TYR A 110 12.15 -7.05 23.90
C TYR A 110 11.65 -8.39 24.49
N GLN A 111 10.49 -8.38 25.17
CA GLN A 111 9.90 -9.60 25.72
C GLN A 111 9.59 -10.63 24.64
N TRP A 112 9.12 -10.17 23.48
CA TRP A 112 8.83 -11.06 22.36
C TRP A 112 10.10 -11.67 21.75
N ILE A 113 11.15 -10.86 21.55
CA ILE A 113 12.47 -11.32 21.06
C ILE A 113 13.04 -12.40 21.99
N GLN A 114 13.02 -12.15 23.32
CA GLN A 114 13.51 -13.11 24.32
C GLN A 114 12.69 -14.40 24.31
N LYS A 115 11.35 -14.29 24.28
CA LYS A 115 10.45 -15.45 24.29
C LYS A 115 10.66 -16.36 23.06
N ASN A 116 10.98 -15.78 21.91
CA ASN A 116 11.18 -16.52 20.66
C ASN A 116 12.65 -16.89 20.41
N ASN A 117 13.56 -16.65 21.36
CA ASN A 117 14.99 -16.95 21.25
C ASN A 117 15.64 -16.38 19.97
N ILE A 118 15.25 -15.18 19.54
CA ILE A 118 15.86 -14.53 18.39
C ILE A 118 17.27 -14.07 18.78
N ARG A 119 18.28 -14.59 18.09
CA ARG A 119 19.71 -14.34 18.35
C ARG A 119 20.37 -13.46 17.29
N GLU A 120 19.65 -13.19 16.21
CA GLU A 120 20.14 -12.36 15.11
C GLU A 120 20.09 -10.89 15.51
N ASN A 121 21.08 -10.13 15.04
CA ASN A 121 21.11 -8.67 15.27
C ASN A 121 20.03 -7.94 14.47
N ILE A 122 19.52 -8.57 13.40
CA ILE A 122 18.48 -8.05 12.53
C ILE A 122 17.44 -9.14 12.37
N TRP A 123 16.17 -8.79 12.57
CA TRP A 123 15.03 -9.64 12.34
C TRP A 123 13.94 -8.82 11.66
N TYR A 124 13.00 -9.50 11.01
CA TYR A 124 11.96 -8.87 10.20
C TYR A 124 10.58 -9.20 10.76
N LEU A 125 9.68 -8.22 10.72
CA LEU A 125 8.26 -8.38 11.05
C LEU A 125 7.45 -7.94 9.84
N ASN A 126 6.65 -8.84 9.29
CA ASN A 126 5.73 -8.48 8.21
C ASN A 126 4.47 -7.86 8.82
N VAL A 127 4.13 -6.65 8.39
CA VAL A 127 2.94 -5.93 8.84
C VAL A 127 2.00 -5.74 7.66
N TYR A 128 0.71 -5.95 7.87
CA TYR A 128 -0.30 -5.76 6.82
C TYR A 128 -1.43 -4.93 7.43
N PHE A 129 -1.52 -3.65 7.03
CA PHE A 129 -2.55 -2.72 7.52
C PHE A 129 -2.67 -2.68 9.05
N GLY A 130 -1.53 -2.73 9.75
CA GLY A 130 -1.47 -2.71 11.21
C GLY A 130 -1.67 -4.06 11.90
N THR A 131 -1.72 -5.14 11.12
CA THR A 131 -1.82 -6.52 11.62
C THR A 131 -0.55 -7.31 11.32
N CYS A 132 -0.25 -8.33 12.11
CA CYS A 132 0.86 -9.25 11.89
C CYS A 132 0.42 -10.67 12.28
N LYS A 133 1.17 -11.68 11.82
CA LYS A 133 0.89 -13.09 12.16
C LYS A 133 1.43 -13.45 13.55
N GLU A 134 2.48 -12.76 13.96
CA GLU A 134 3.27 -12.98 15.15
C GLU A 134 2.49 -12.52 16.39
N LYS A 135 2.16 -13.47 17.27
CA LYS A 135 1.42 -13.18 18.50
C LYS A 135 2.28 -12.45 19.52
N GLY A 136 1.73 -11.45 20.19
CA GLY A 136 2.38 -10.67 21.24
C GLY A 136 3.03 -9.37 20.75
N VAL A 137 3.05 -9.11 19.44
CA VAL A 137 3.57 -7.86 18.83
C VAL A 137 2.51 -7.12 18.01
N GLU A 138 1.24 -7.47 18.15
CA GLU A 138 0.12 -6.86 17.42
C GLU A 138 0.02 -5.35 17.72
N ARG A 139 0.34 -4.94 18.95
CA ARG A 139 0.40 -3.52 19.32
C ARG A 139 1.51 -2.77 18.58
N ILE A 140 2.62 -3.43 18.29
CA ILE A 140 3.73 -2.84 17.52
C ILE A 140 3.31 -2.72 16.05
N ALA A 141 2.71 -3.77 15.46
CA ALA A 141 2.18 -3.73 14.10
C ALA A 141 1.18 -2.58 13.91
N ARG A 142 0.23 -2.42 14.84
CA ARG A 142 -0.72 -1.30 14.82
C ARG A 142 -0.03 0.06 14.93
N PHE A 143 0.91 0.21 15.86
CA PHE A 143 1.68 1.45 16.02
C PHE A 143 2.45 1.84 14.75
N ILE A 144 3.08 0.86 14.07
CA ILE A 144 3.79 1.09 12.81
C ILE A 144 2.82 1.65 11.77
N PHE A 145 1.67 1.00 11.58
CA PHE A 145 0.70 1.42 10.58
C PHE A 145 0.05 2.78 10.87
N GLU A 146 -0.23 3.09 12.15
CA GLU A 146 -0.76 4.40 12.55
C GLU A 146 0.22 5.55 12.26
N ASN A 147 1.54 5.27 12.26
CA ASN A 147 2.56 6.27 11.95
C ASN A 147 2.99 6.28 10.48
N TYR A 148 2.81 5.15 9.79
CA TYR A 148 3.07 4.93 8.38
C TYR A 148 1.88 4.20 7.78
N HIS A 149 0.87 4.96 7.35
CA HIS A 149 -0.29 4.42 6.64
C HIS A 149 0.14 3.93 5.25
N ALA A 150 0.74 2.76 5.21
CA ALA A 150 1.34 2.15 4.05
C ALA A 150 1.24 0.62 4.20
N PRO A 151 0.99 -0.12 3.11
CA PRO A 151 1.09 -1.58 3.11
C PRO A 151 2.57 -1.97 3.02
N LEU A 152 3.30 -1.81 4.12
CA LEU A 152 4.73 -2.10 4.28
C LEU A 152 4.96 -3.49 4.87
#